data_AF-A0A3D4T4F5-F1
#
_entry.id   AF-A0A3D4T4F5-F1
#
_cell.length_a   1.000
_cell.length_b   1.000
_cell.length_c   1.000
_cell.angle_alpha   90.00
_cell.angle_beta   90.00
_cell.angle_gamma   90.00
#
_symmetry.space_group_name_H-M   'P 1'
#
loop_
_entity.id
_entity.type
_entity.pdbx_description
1 polymer ?
#
loop_
_entity_poly.entity_id
_entity_poly.type
_entity_poly.pdbx_seq_one_letter_code
_entity_poly.pdbx_strand_id
1 'polypeptide(L)' 'MDRIKKNFGFGMMRLPMNGENVDIEETRKMVDTFLDAGFNYFDTAHGYIQGKSETA' A
#
# COMPACT_ATOMS: atom_id res chain seq x y z
N MET A 1 19.21 -4.55 -0.91
CA MET A 1 18.61 -3.22 -1.18
C MET A 1 18.71 -2.82 -2.64
N ASP A 2 19.59 -3.42 -3.43
CA ASP A 2 19.87 -3.05 -4.83
C ASP A 2 18.68 -3.15 -5.81
N ARG A 3 17.56 -3.76 -5.39
CA ARG A 3 16.31 -3.86 -6.17
C ARG A 3 15.25 -2.83 -5.77
N ILE A 4 15.46 -2.08 -4.68
CA ILE A 4 14.55 -1.01 -4.26
C ILE A 4 14.87 0.24 -5.07
N LYS A 5 13.86 0.79 -5.73
CA LYS A 5 13.94 2.02 -6.49
C LYS A 5 13.59 3.18 -5.57
N LYS A 6 14.49 4.18 -5.54
CA LYS A 6 14.36 5.43 -4.77
C LYS A 6 14.39 5.18 -3.25
N ASN A 7 14.22 6.26 -2.48
CA ASN A 7 14.42 6.27 -1.02
C ASN A 7 13.11 6.26 -0.21
N PHE A 8 11.95 6.18 -0.87
CA PHE A 8 10.64 6.22 -0.21
C PHE A 8 9.88 4.91 -0.43
N GLY A 9 9.17 4.50 0.62
CA GLY A 9 8.23 3.38 0.61
C GLY A 9 6.80 3.85 0.70
N PHE A 10 5.89 2.99 0.27
CA PHE A 10 4.45 3.15 0.43
C PHE A 10 3.99 2.36 1.66
N GLY A 11 3.55 3.07 2.70
CA GLY A 11 3.07 2.45 3.93
C GLY A 11 1.59 2.08 3.87
N MET A 12 1.27 0.83 4.15
CA MET A 12 -0.09 0.27 4.12
C MET A 12 -0.75 0.22 5.51
N MET A 13 -0.16 0.85 6.53
CA MET A 13 -0.73 0.92 7.89
C MET A 13 -2.13 1.54 7.94
N ARG A 14 -2.43 2.46 7.02
CA ARG A 14 -3.73 3.11 6.85
C ARG A 14 -4.03 3.23 5.37
N LEU A 15 -5.01 2.47 4.91
CA LEU A 15 -5.52 2.52 3.54
C LEU A 15 -6.87 3.25 3.52
N PRO A 16 -7.31 3.76 2.38
CA PRO A 16 -8.68 4.19 2.17
C PRO A 16 -9.66 3.10 2.64
N MET A 17 -10.69 3.49 3.39
CA MET A 17 -11.68 2.56 3.94
C MET A 17 -13.07 2.91 3.40
N ASN A 18 -13.80 1.89 2.96
CA ASN A 18 -15.22 1.95 2.67
C ASN A 18 -15.98 1.17 3.76
N GLY A 19 -16.41 1.91 4.79
CA GLY A 19 -16.96 1.31 6.01
C GLY A 19 -15.88 0.51 6.75
N GLU A 20 -16.14 -0.78 6.96
CA GLU A 20 -15.21 -1.66 7.69
C GLU A 20 -14.13 -2.27 6.79
N ASN A 21 -14.25 -2.15 5.47
CA ASN A 21 -13.33 -2.79 4.51
C ASN A 21 -12.45 -1.77 3.83
N VAL A 22 -11.29 -2.22 3.35
CA VAL A 22 -10.41 -1.39 2.53
C VAL A 22 -11.12 -1.07 1.22
N ASP A 23 -11.09 0.20 0.82
CA ASP A 23 -11.50 0.61 -0.52
C ASP A 23 -10.39 0.21 -1.51
N ILE A 24 -10.57 -0.95 -2.13
CA ILE A 24 -9.60 -1.54 -3.06
C ILE A 24 -9.45 -0.68 -4.32
N GLU A 25 -10.52 -0.07 -4.80
CA GLU A 25 -10.46 0.74 -6.03
C GLU A 25 -9.61 1.98 -5.84
N GLU A 26 -9.75 2.65 -4.69
CA GLU A 26 -8.91 3.80 -4.38
C GLU A 26 -7.48 3.39 -4.03
N THR A 27 -7.31 2.32 -3.24
CA THR A 27 -5.98 1.77 -2.92
C THR A 27 -5.21 1.40 -4.20
N ARG A 28 -5.87 0.78 -5.18
CA ARG A 28 -5.29 0.44 -6.47
C ARG A 28 -4.75 1.67 -7.20
N LYS A 29 -5.53 2.76 -7.29
CA LYS A 29 -5.06 4.00 -7.93
C LYS A 29 -3.82 4.57 -7.25
N MET A 30 -3.75 4.50 -5.91
CA MET A 30 -2.58 4.94 -5.14
C MET A 30 -1.36 4.08 -5.46
N VAL A 31 -1.52 2.76 -5.51
CA VAL A 31 -0.46 1.81 -5.87
C VAL A 31 0.02 2.03 -7.30
N ASP A 32 -0.90 2.15 -8.27
CA ASP A 32 -0.57 2.41 -9.67
C ASP A 32 0.21 3.71 -9.81
N THR A 33 -0.25 4.79 -9.16
CA THR A 33 0.45 6.09 -9.17
C THR A 33 1.86 5.98 -8.57
N PHE A 34 2.02 5.21 -7.49
CA PHE A 34 3.31 5.01 -6.83
C PHE A 34 4.29 4.21 -7.72
N LEU A 35 3.78 3.18 -8.39
CA LEU A 35 4.56 2.37 -9.34
C LEU A 35 4.92 3.17 -10.60
N ASP A 36 3.99 3.94 -11.16
CA ASP A 36 4.21 4.82 -12.32
C ASP A 36 5.22 5.92 -12.02
N ALA A 37 5.21 6.44 -10.79
CA ALA A 37 6.24 7.32 -10.30
C ALA A 37 7.60 6.62 -10.10
N GLY A 38 7.72 5.31 -10.35
CA GLY A 38 8.97 4.56 -10.39
C GLY A 38 9.43 4.04 -9.04
N PHE A 39 8.58 4.03 -8.02
CA PHE A 39 8.86 3.43 -6.72
C PHE A 39 8.42 1.96 -6.70
N ASN A 40 8.94 1.17 -5.75
CA ASN A 40 8.59 -0.26 -5.68
C ASN A 40 8.75 -0.90 -4.30
N TYR A 41 8.72 -0.11 -3.23
CA TYR A 41 8.81 -0.62 -1.87
C TYR A 41 7.51 -0.35 -1.12
N PHE A 42 6.90 -1.42 -0.60
CA PHE A 42 5.65 -1.39 0.15
C PHE A 42 5.89 -1.96 1.55
N ASP A 43 5.32 -1.31 2.55
CA ASP A 43 5.41 -1.70 3.96
C ASP A 43 4.01 -2.06 4.47
N THR A 44 3.86 -3.30 4.94
CA THR A 44 2.60 -3.85 5.46
C THR A 44 2.89 -4.75 6.67
N ALA A 45 1.87 -5.03 7.47
CA ALA A 45 2.01 -5.91 8.63
C ALA A 45 0.67 -6.55 9.00
N HIS A 46 0.74 -7.71 9.66
CA HIS A 46 -0.42 -8.46 10.12
C HIS A 46 -1.38 -7.66 11.01
N GLY A 47 -0.86 -6.76 11.84
CA GLY A 47 -1.68 -5.91 12.72
C GLY A 47 -2.42 -4.79 12.00
N TYR A 48 -2.06 -4.48 10.75
CA TYR A 48 -2.61 -3.33 10.04
C TYR A 48 -4.01 -3.63 9.55
N ILE A 49 -4.97 -2.81 10.01
CA ILE A 49 -6.38 -2.92 9.65
C ILE A 49 -6.92 -4.34 9.93
N GLN A 50 -6.51 -4.94 11.08
CA GLN A 50 -6.89 -6.30 11.45
C GLN A 50 -6.51 -7.35 10.38
N GLY A 51 -5.35 -7.19 9.74
CA GLY A 51 -4.87 -8.07 8.67
C GLY A 51 -5.37 -7.70 7.27
N LYS A 52 -6.33 -6.76 7.15
CA LYS A 52 -6.90 -6.37 5.85
C LYS A 52 -5.89 -5.65 4.95
N SER A 53 -4.83 -5.07 5.54
CA SER A 53 -3.74 -4.43 4.79
C SER A 53 -2.95 -5.41 3.92
N GLU A 54 -2.72 -6.64 4.40
CA GLU A 54 -1.96 -7.64 3.63
C GLU A 54 -2.79 -8.24 2.48
N THR A 55 -4.11 -8.22 2.62
CA THR A 55 -5.05 -8.78 1.64
C THR A 55 -5.54 -7.78 0.59
N ALA A 56 -5.27 -6.49 0.81
CA ALA A 56 -5.67 -5.41 -0.09
C ALA A 56 -4.77 -5.35 -1.32
#